data_AF-A0AB34D339-F1
#
_entry.id   AF-A0AB34D339-F1
#
_cell.length_a   1.000
_cell.length_b   1.000
_cell.length_c   1.000
_cell.angle_alpha   90.00
_cell.angle_beta   90.00
_cell.angle_gamma   90.00
#
_symmetry.space_group_name_H-M   'P 1'
#
loop_
_entity.id
_entity.type
_entity.pdbx_description
1 polymer ?
#
loop_
_entity_poly.entity_id
_entity_poly.type
_entity_poly.pdbx_seq_one_letter_code
_entity_poly.pdbx_strand_id
1 'polypeptide(L)' 'MMLNTEGLEKKINKQGKTVYFVDDTGAVVGKRCTGCEIDLPIEAYQVHKPYLGGRKSKCKRCTKLYEQNRKKKLKEKVEN' A
#
# COMPACT_ATOMS: atom_id res chain seq x y z
N MET A 1 -9.88 -5.16 -7.64
CA MET A 1 -11.08 -4.54 -7.05
C MET A 1 -10.66 -3.21 -6.45
N MET A 2 -11.34 -2.13 -6.82
CA MET A 2 -11.15 -0.80 -6.23
C MET A 2 -11.88 -0.74 -4.88
N LEU A 3 -11.47 0.16 -3.99
CA LEU A 3 -12.15 0.38 -2.72
C LEU A 3 -13.46 1.16 -2.95
N ASN A 4 -14.58 0.68 -2.41
CA ASN A 4 -15.76 1.54 -2.24
C ASN A 4 -15.52 2.49 -1.08
N THR A 5 -15.63 3.79 -1.31
CA THR A 5 -15.34 4.85 -0.32
C THR A 5 -16.59 5.46 0.30
N GLU A 6 -17.78 5.01 -0.09
CA GLU A 6 -19.03 5.49 0.48
C GLU A 6 -19.08 5.20 1.99
N GLY A 7 -19.41 6.21 2.79
CA GLY A 7 -19.45 6.12 4.26
C GLY A 7 -18.08 6.06 4.96
N LEU A 8 -16.96 6.10 4.22
CA LEU A 8 -15.62 6.06 4.81
C LEU A 8 -15.05 7.46 5.02
N GLU A 9 -14.40 7.69 6.16
CA GLU A 9 -13.68 8.94 6.42
C GLU A 9 -12.30 8.89 5.75
N LYS A 10 -12.05 9.84 4.85
CA LYS A 10 -10.75 9.98 4.16
C LYS A 10 -9.79 10.82 5.00
N LYS A 11 -8.63 10.27 5.31
CA LYS A 11 -7.55 10.92 6.07
C LYS A 11 -6.24 10.98 5.30
N ILE A 12 -5.37 11.88 5.72
CA ILE A 12 -3.98 11.99 5.25
C ILE A 12 -3.08 11.81 6.47
N ASN A 13 -1.99 11.04 6.34
CA ASN A 13 -1.07 10.84 7.46
C ASN A 13 -0.40 12.16 7.87
N LYS A 14 0.17 12.22 9.09
CA LYS A 14 0.81 13.44 9.63
C LYS A 14 1.90 14.04 8.73
N GLN A 15 2.50 13.23 7.86
CA GLN A 15 3.53 13.67 6.91
C GLN A 15 2.96 14.24 5.60
N GLY A 16 1.64 14.23 5.39
CA GLY A 16 1.00 14.72 4.17
C GLY A 16 1.14 13.79 2.96
N LYS A 17 1.64 12.56 3.13
CA LYS A 17 2.11 11.70 2.03
C LYS A 17 1.20 10.53 1.69
N THR A 18 0.34 10.10 2.60
CA THR A 18 -0.47 8.89 2.40
C THR A 18 -1.91 9.14 2.71
N VAL A 19 -2.76 8.97 1.69
CA VAL A 19 -4.22 8.92 1.81
C VAL A 19 -4.63 7.56 2.33
N TYR A 20 -5.50 7.54 3.33
CA TYR A 20 -6.10 6.33 3.90
C TYR A 20 -7.55 6.56 4.29
N PHE A 21 -8.28 5.47 4.47
CA PHE A 21 -9.72 5.47 4.72
C PHE A 21 -10.00 4.70 6.01
N VAL A 22 -10.84 5.27 6.86
CA VAL A 22 -11.29 4.63 8.10
C VAL A 22 -12.80 4.42 8.08
N ASP A 23 -13.24 3.34 8.73
CA ASP A 23 -14.66 3.07 8.98
C ASP A 23 -15.17 3.83 10.23
N ASP A 24 -16.44 3.61 10.56
CA ASP A 24 -17.13 4.17 11.73
C ASP A 24 -16.52 3.73 13.07
N THR A 25 -15.86 2.57 13.11
CA THR A 25 -15.10 2.09 14.28
C THR A 25 -13.74 2.77 14.43
N GLY A 26 -13.32 3.55 13.42
CA GLY A 26 -12.00 4.15 13.34
C GLY A 26 -10.90 3.21 12.83
N ALA A 27 -11.27 2.01 12.36
CA ALA A 27 -10.32 1.05 11.81
C ALA A 27 -9.90 1.44 10.39
N VAL A 28 -8.62 1.24 10.06
CA VAL A 28 -8.10 1.52 8.70
C VAL A 28 -8.52 0.38 7.77
N VAL A 29 -9.52 0.65 6.92
CA VAL A 29 -10.10 -0.33 5.98
C VAL A 29 -9.54 -0.22 4.56
N GLY A 30 -8.83 0.87 4.25
CA GLY A 30 -8.26 1.06 2.94
C GLY A 30 -7.20 2.15 2.88
N LYS A 31 -6.43 2.16 1.80
CA LYS A 31 -5.46 3.23 1.54
C LYS A 31 -5.08 3.35 0.07
N ARG A 32 -4.45 4.47 -0.27
CA ARG A 32 -3.85 4.69 -1.59
C ARG A 32 -2.54 3.93 -1.71
N CYS A 33 -2.40 3.13 -2.77
CA CYS A 33 -1.13 2.46 -3.07
C CYS A 33 -0.08 3.47 -3.54
N THR A 34 1.11 3.49 -2.92
CA THR A 34 2.20 4.40 -3.35
C THR A 34 2.90 3.98 -4.64
N GLY A 35 2.56 2.82 -5.20
CA GLY A 35 3.15 2.32 -6.45
C GLY A 35 2.24 2.43 -7.67
N CYS A 36 0.92 2.44 -7.48
CA CYS A 36 -0.03 2.56 -8.60
C CYS A 36 -1.13 3.60 -8.37
N GLU A 37 -1.09 4.32 -7.25
CA GLU A 37 -1.96 5.46 -6.92
C GLU A 37 -3.47 5.19 -6.87
N ILE A 38 -3.85 3.92 -6.90
CA ILE A 38 -5.24 3.46 -6.77
C ILE A 38 -5.58 3.28 -5.29
N ASP A 39 -6.79 3.69 -4.92
CA ASP A 39 -7.40 3.46 -3.61
C ASP A 39 -7.91 2.02 -3.53
N LEU A 40 -7.34 1.25 -2.61
CA LEU A 40 -7.55 -0.19 -2.50
C LEU A 40 -7.91 -0.59 -1.05
N PRO A 41 -8.67 -1.69 -0.89
CA PRO A 41 -8.95 -2.25 0.44
C PRO A 41 -7.67 -2.73 1.12
N ILE A 42 -7.65 -2.70 2.45
CA ILE A 42 -6.45 -2.99 3.26
C ILE A 42 -5.93 -4.43 3.04
N GLU A 43 -6.80 -5.36 2.63
CA GLU A 43 -6.52 -6.74 2.25
C GLU A 43 -5.69 -6.87 0.97
N ALA A 44 -5.71 -5.85 0.11
CA ALA A 44 -4.89 -5.79 -1.10
C ALA A 44 -3.39 -5.63 -0.79
N TYR A 45 -3.03 -5.46 0.48
CA TYR A 45 -1.66 -5.21 0.94
C TYR A 45 -1.15 -6.37 1.81
N GLN A 46 0.15 -6.62 1.73
CA GLN A 46 0.83 -7.59 2.59
C GLN A 46 0.97 -7.05 4.02
N VAL A 47 0.86 -7.95 5.00
CA VAL A 47 1.01 -7.63 6.42
C VAL A 47 2.43 -7.12 6.72
N HIS A 48 2.49 -6.01 7.46
CA HIS A 48 3.71 -5.41 7.96
C HIS A 48 3.38 -4.50 9.15
N LYS A 49 3.45 -5.06 10.36
CA LYS A 49 2.97 -4.41 11.61
C LYS A 49 3.41 -2.96 11.81
N PRO A 50 4.66 -2.55 11.51
CA PRO A 50 5.10 -1.18 11.76
C PRO A 50 4.42 -0.09 10.89
N TYR A 51 3.66 -0.46 9.86
CA TYR A 51 3.16 0.49 8.87
C TYR A 51 1.67 0.78 9.07
N LEU A 52 1.17 1.83 8.41
CA LEU A 52 -0.23 2.26 8.46
C LEU A 52 -1.20 1.10 8.18
N GLY A 53 -2.11 0.85 9.12
CA GLY A 53 -3.07 -0.26 9.09
C GLY A 53 -2.42 -1.64 9.22
N GLY A 54 -1.19 -1.73 9.72
CA GLY A 54 -0.44 -2.98 9.82
C GLY A 54 -0.08 -3.59 8.46
N ARG A 55 -0.03 -2.80 7.39
CA ARG A 55 0.23 -3.27 6.01
C ARG A 55 1.30 -2.46 5.29
N LYS A 56 2.01 -3.07 4.33
CA LYS A 56 2.96 -2.38 3.42
C LYS A 56 2.33 -1.18 2.70
N SER A 57 3.16 -0.23 2.24
CA SER A 57 2.71 0.98 1.51
C SER A 57 2.28 0.71 0.07
N LYS A 58 2.79 -0.37 -0.53
CA LYS A 58 2.45 -0.84 -1.88
C LYS A 58 1.53 -2.06 -1.80
N CYS A 59 0.56 -2.15 -2.72
CA CYS A 59 -0.30 -3.32 -2.85
C CYS A 59 0.52 -4.56 -3.26
N LYS A 60 -0.02 -5.77 -3.05
CA LYS A 60 0.65 -7.04 -3.36
C LYS A 60 1.25 -7.08 -4.78
N ARG A 61 0.52 -6.56 -5.77
CA ARG A 61 0.99 -6.46 -7.17
C ARG A 61 2.23 -5.57 -7.29
N CYS A 62 2.17 -4.35 -6.77
CA CYS A 62 3.30 -3.41 -6.83
C CYS A 62 4.50 -3.88 -6.00
N THR A 63 4.27 -4.56 -4.88
CA THR A 63 5.33 -5.20 -4.08
C THR A 63 6.03 -6.28 -4.89
N LYS A 64 5.29 -7.19 -5.53
CA LYS A 64 5.86 -8.25 -6.38
C LYS A 64 6.71 -7.68 -7.51
N LEU A 65 6.21 -6.67 -8.22
CA LEU A 65 6.96 -6.00 -9.29
C LEU A 65 8.25 -5.36 -8.78
N TYR A 66 8.19 -4.68 -7.63
CA TYR A 66 9.37 -4.08 -7.01
C TYR A 66 10.42 -5.13 -6.64
N GLU A 67 10.01 -6.25 -6.05
CA GLU A 67 10.91 -7.36 -5.70
C GLU A 67 11.55 -8.01 -6.93
N GLN A 68 10.77 -8.23 -7.99
CA GLN A 68 11.28 -8.77 -9.26
C GLN A 68 12.34 -7.85 -9.87
N ASN A 69 12.06 -6.54 -9.93
CA ASN A 69 13.01 -5.56 -10.46
C ASN A 69 14.26 -5.44 -9.60
N ARG A 70 14.13 -5.53 -8.26
CA ARG A 70 15.27 -5.55 -7.35
C ARG A 70 16.16 -6.78 -7.57
N LYS A 71 15.57 -7.96 -7.78
CA LYS A 71 16.31 -9.18 -8.07
C LYS A 71 17.07 -9.09 -9.40
N LYS A 72 16.44 -8.55 -10.45
CA LYS A 72 17.10 -8.31 -11.75
C LYS A 72 18.32 -7.40 -11.60
N LYS A 73 18.17 -6.25 -10.94
CA LYS A 73 19.26 -5.31 -10.67
C LYS A 73 20.42 -5.89 -9.87
N LEU A 74 20.16 -6.86 -8.99
CA LEU A 74 21.22 -7.54 -8.24
C LEU A 74 21.98 -8.53 -9.11
N LYS A 75 21.30 -9.25 -10.01
CA LYS A 75 21.95 -10.16 -10.97
C LYS A 75 22.86 -9.40 -11.95
N GLU A 76 22.35 -8.30 -12.51
CA GLU A 76 23.12 -7.42 -13.42
C GLU A 76 24.40 -6.84 -12.78
N LYS A 77 24.45 -6.76 -11.44
CA LYS A 77 25.63 -6.29 -10.69
C LYS A 77 26.62 -7.39 -10.32
N VAL A 78 26.20 -8.65 -10.38
CA VAL A 78 27.05 -9.81 -10.08
C VAL A 78 27.66 -10.36 -11.36
N GLU A 79 26.97 -10.20 -12.49
CA GLU A 79 27.41 -10.63 -13.82
C GLU A 79 28.25 -9.59 -14.57
N ASN A 80 28.39 -8.37 -14.03
CA ASN A 80 29.34 -7.32 -14.45
C ASN A 80 30.45 -7.18 -13.41
#